data_AF-A0A963Q5B0-F1
#
_entry.id   AF-A0A963Q5B0-F1
#
_cell.length_a   1.000
_cell.length_b   1.000
_cell.length_c   1.000
_cell.angle_alpha   90.00
_cell.angle_beta   90.00
_cell.angle_gamma   90.00
#
_symmetry.space_group_name_H-M   'P 1'
#
loop_
_entity.id
_entity.type
_entity.pdbx_description
1 polymer ?
#
loop_
_entity_poly.entity_id
_entity_poly.type
_entity_poly.pdbx_seq_one_letter_code
_entity_poly.pdbx_strand_id
1 'polypeptide(L)'
;WAGGALAFLAAIALWLVPMLLVAHARGSAEYDAYVNDILLRQTAKRYGGSVGGHAQPFWYYLPVLVLHFFPMSLAYLGAWRGWWQGLRQRDARLLLLLGWSVLVVFFFSLAGGKREVYLMPVLPMLA
;
A
#
# COMPACT_ATOMS: atom_id res chain seq x y z
N TRP A 1 -13.56 -18.14 0.42
CA TRP A 1 -12.31 -17.54 0.93
C TRP A 1 -11.07 -18.38 0.62
N ALA A 2 -10.99 -19.66 1.01
CA ALA A 2 -9.81 -20.49 0.74
C ALA A 2 -9.41 -20.60 -0.75
N GLY A 3 -10.38 -20.81 -1.65
CA GLY A 3 -10.10 -20.85 -3.09
C GLY A 3 -9.52 -19.55 -3.66
N GLY A 4 -9.95 -18.40 -3.13
CA GLY A 4 -9.40 -17.09 -3.52
C GLY A 4 -7.96 -16.91 -3.04
N ALA A 5 -7.65 -17.31 -1.80
CA ALA A 5 -6.28 -17.31 -1.29
C ALA A 5 -5.37 -18.24 -2.10
N LEU A 6 -5.85 -19.43 -2.46
CA LEU A 6 -5.12 -20.36 -3.33
C LEU A 6 -4.87 -19.76 -4.72
N ALA A 7 -5.89 -19.18 -5.35
CA ALA A 7 -5.74 -18.54 -6.65
C ALA A 7 -4.74 -17.36 -6.61
N PHE A 8 -4.76 -16.56 -5.55
CA PHE A 8 -3.82 -15.46 -5.34
C PHE A 8 -2.37 -15.96 -5.21
N LEU A 9 -2.15 -16.98 -4.37
CA LEU A 9 -0.83 -17.60 -4.21
C LEU A 9 -0.36 -18.29 -5.50
N ALA A 10 -1.26 -18.93 -6.23
CA ALA A 10 -0.95 -19.55 -7.51
C ALA A 10 -0.52 -18.51 -8.55
N ALA A 11 -1.18 -17.35 -8.60
CA ALA A 11 -0.79 -16.25 -9.49
C ALA A 11 0.61 -15.71 -9.17
N ILE A 12 0.94 -15.56 -7.88
CA ILE A 12 2.31 -15.19 -7.44
C ILE A 12 3.31 -16.25 -7.89
N ALA A 13 3.01 -17.52 -7.61
CA ALA A 13 3.88 -18.65 -7.94
C ALA A 13 4.12 -18.78 -9.46
N LEU A 14 3.10 -18.51 -10.28
CA LEU A 14 3.17 -18.60 -11.73
C LEU A 14 4.26 -17.71 -12.33
N TRP A 15 4.55 -16.57 -11.71
CA TRP A 15 5.65 -15.70 -12.12
C TRP A 15 6.94 -15.97 -11.33
N LEU A 16 6.84 -16.12 -10.00
CA LEU A 16 8.00 -16.21 -9.12
C LEU A 16 8.79 -17.51 -9.31
N VAL A 17 8.11 -18.65 -9.43
CA VAL A 17 8.73 -19.97 -9.56
C VAL A 17 9.57 -20.08 -10.84
N PRO A 18 9.05 -19.81 -12.06
CA PRO A 18 9.88 -19.90 -13.26
C PRO A 18 11.03 -18.91 -13.27
N MET A 19 10.84 -17.69 -12.73
CA MET A 19 11.92 -16.71 -12.61
C MET A 19 13.08 -17.24 -11.75
N LEU A 20 12.78 -17.81 -10.58
CA LEU A 20 13.79 -18.39 -9.69
C LEU A 20 14.43 -19.65 -10.28
N LEU A 21 13.66 -20.52 -10.93
CA LEU A 21 14.19 -21.72 -11.57
C LEU A 21 15.19 -21.38 -12.68
N VAL A 22 14.87 -20.40 -13.53
CA VAL A 22 15.79 -19.95 -14.59
C VAL A 22 17.03 -19.30 -13.99
N ALA A 23 16.88 -18.44 -12.98
CA ALA A 23 18.01 -17.80 -12.31
C ALA A 23 18.97 -18.84 -11.70
N HIS A 24 18.42 -19.83 -10.99
CA HIS A 24 19.20 -20.90 -10.37
C HIS A 24 19.85 -21.83 -11.41
N ALA A 25 19.12 -22.19 -12.48
CA ALA A 25 19.64 -23.04 -13.54
C ALA A 25 20.78 -22.38 -14.34
N ARG A 26 20.76 -21.05 -14.48
CA ARG A 26 21.83 -20.27 -15.12
C ARG A 26 23.05 -20.12 -14.21
N GLY A 27 22.82 -19.94 -12.90
CA GLY A 27 23.86 -19.93 -11.87
C GLY A 27 24.94 -18.85 -12.03
N SER A 28 24.67 -17.77 -12.78
CA SER A 28 25.63 -16.68 -12.97
C SER A 28 25.38 -15.53 -11.99
N ALA A 29 26.45 -14.81 -11.64
CA ALA A 29 26.39 -13.67 -10.72
C ALA A 29 25.40 -12.58 -11.16
N GLU A 30 25.14 -12.45 -12.46
CA GLU A 30 24.16 -11.51 -13.01
C GLU A 30 22.72 -11.87 -12.62
N TYR A 31 22.37 -13.16 -12.66
CA TYR A 31 21.03 -13.62 -12.29
C TYR A 31 20.81 -13.52 -10.77
N ASP A 32 21.83 -13.83 -9.97
CA ASP A 32 21.76 -13.64 -8.52
C ASP A 32 21.61 -12.16 -8.15
N ALA A 33 22.34 -11.27 -8.83
CA ALA A 33 22.20 -9.82 -8.65
C ALA A 33 20.80 -9.34 -9.06
N TYR A 34 20.25 -9.87 -10.15
CA TYR A 34 18.90 -9.56 -10.61
C TYR A 34 17.82 -9.95 -9.59
N VAL A 35 17.88 -11.19 -9.06
CA VAL A 35 16.94 -11.68 -8.03
C VAL A 35 17.00 -10.80 -6.78
N ASN A 36 18.22 -10.48 -6.32
CA ASN A 36 18.42 -9.60 -5.18
C ASN A 36 17.89 -8.18 -5.43
N ASP A 37 18.10 -7.62 -6.63
CA ASP A 37 17.64 -6.27 -6.94
C ASP A 37 16.11 -6.20 -6.94
N ILE A 38 15.44 -7.11 -7.65
CA ILE A 38 13.99 -7.05 -7.80
C ILE A 38 13.25 -7.42 -6.50
N LEU A 39 13.69 -8.47 -5.79
CA LEU A 39 13.00 -8.95 -4.59
C LEU A 39 13.35 -8.13 -3.34
N LEU A 40 14.59 -7.67 -3.20
CA LEU A 40 15.06 -7.06 -1.96
C LEU A 40 15.37 -5.57 -2.13
N ARG A 41 16.11 -5.16 -3.16
CA ARG A 41 16.56 -3.77 -3.29
C ARG A 41 15.44 -2.82 -3.71
N GLN A 42 14.68 -3.17 -4.74
CA GLN A 42 13.56 -2.36 -5.24
C GLN A 42 12.34 -2.41 -4.30
N THR A 43 12.22 -3.46 -3.49
CA THR A 43 11.06 -3.70 -2.63
C THR A 43 11.36 -3.35 -1.17
N ALA A 44 12.13 -4.18 -0.46
CA ALA A 44 12.38 -4.02 0.97
C ALA A 44 13.25 -2.81 1.30
N LYS A 45 14.37 -2.62 0.59
CA LYS A 45 15.29 -1.50 0.84
C LYS A 45 14.67 -0.15 0.47
N ARG A 46 13.85 -0.09 -0.57
CA ARG A 46 13.06 1.10 -0.91
C ARG A 46 12.00 1.41 0.14
N TYR A 47 11.29 0.39 0.65
CA TYR A 47 10.33 0.57 1.73
C TYR A 47 11.01 1.08 3.02
N GLY A 48 12.17 0.54 3.38
CA GLY A 48 12.97 0.99 4.52
C GLY A 48 13.65 2.35 4.35
N GLY A 49 13.43 3.06 3.22
CA GLY A 49 14.01 4.39 3.00
C GLY A 49 15.50 4.41 2.64
N SER A 50 16.13 3.24 2.51
CA SER A 50 17.57 3.13 2.19
C SER A 50 17.90 3.34 0.70
N VAL A 51 16.88 3.41 -0.17
CA VAL A 51 17.05 3.55 -1.62
C VAL A 51 16.08 4.63 -2.16
N GLY A 52 16.64 5.75 -2.61
CA GLY A 52 15.91 6.87 -3.24
C GLY A 52 15.59 8.01 -2.26
N GLY A 53 16.00 9.23 -2.60
CA GLY A 53 15.93 10.43 -1.75
C GLY A 53 14.55 11.06 -1.54
N HIS A 54 13.50 10.25 -1.37
CA HIS A 54 12.12 10.72 -1.13
C HIS A 54 11.71 10.51 0.33
N ALA A 55 12.66 10.72 1.25
CA ALA A 55 12.38 10.69 2.68
C ALA A 55 11.48 11.87 3.03
N GLN A 56 10.28 11.57 3.49
CA GLN A 56 9.26 12.53 3.87
C GLN A 56 8.84 12.27 5.32
N PRO A 57 8.37 13.27 6.07
CA PRO A 57 7.97 13.10 7.46
C PRO A 57 6.81 12.10 7.58
N PHE A 58 6.64 11.49 8.77
CA PHE A 58 5.59 10.49 9.00
C PHE A 58 4.17 11.05 8.73
N TRP A 59 3.98 12.36 8.92
CA TRP A 59 2.73 13.08 8.73
C TRP A 59 2.50 13.54 7.28
N TYR A 60 3.38 13.24 6.33
CA TYR A 60 3.31 13.67 4.92
C TYR A 60 1.93 13.48 4.28
N TYR A 61 1.22 12.40 4.62
CA TYR A 61 -0.08 12.10 4.04
C TYR A 61 -1.24 12.93 4.59
N LEU A 62 -1.11 13.59 5.74
CA LEU A 62 -2.16 14.46 6.28
C LEU A 62 -2.48 15.64 5.35
N PRO A 63 -1.49 16.47 4.94
CA PRO A 63 -1.76 17.54 3.97
C PRO A 63 -2.12 16.99 2.59
N VAL A 64 -1.66 15.80 2.20
CA VAL A 64 -2.08 15.18 0.94
C VAL A 64 -3.57 14.86 0.97
N LEU A 65 -4.07 14.27 2.06
CA LEU A 65 -5.49 13.92 2.22
C LEU A 65 -6.44 15.13 2.14
N VAL A 66 -5.96 16.31 2.55
CA VAL A 66 -6.76 17.55 2.60
C VAL A 66 -6.56 18.41 1.35
N LEU A 67 -5.31 18.69 1.00
CA LEU A 67 -4.95 19.68 -0.02
C LEU A 67 -4.90 19.06 -1.43
N HIS A 68 -4.30 17.88 -1.60
CA HIS A 68 -4.17 17.28 -2.93
C HIS A 68 -5.49 16.72 -3.44
N PHE A 69 -6.40 16.38 -2.53
CA PHE A 69 -7.77 15.97 -2.87
C PHE A 69 -8.79 17.09 -2.73
N PHE A 70 -8.36 18.34 -2.58
CA PHE A 70 -9.27 19.45 -2.75
C PHE A 70 -9.78 19.46 -4.21
N PRO A 71 -11.10 19.61 -4.47
CA PRO A 71 -12.15 19.98 -3.53
C PRO A 71 -12.88 18.79 -2.86
N MET A 72 -12.63 17.55 -3.28
CA MET A 72 -13.30 16.36 -2.76
C MET A 72 -13.15 16.19 -1.24
N SER A 73 -12.04 16.69 -0.66
CA SER A 73 -11.83 16.70 0.79
C SER A 73 -12.90 17.48 1.58
N LEU A 74 -13.69 18.35 0.93
CA LEU A 74 -14.85 19.00 1.56
C LEU A 74 -15.96 18.00 1.91
N ALA A 75 -16.05 16.86 1.22
CA ALA A 75 -17.02 15.82 1.53
C ALA A 75 -16.85 15.27 2.96
N TYR A 76 -15.64 15.32 3.52
CA TYR A 76 -15.37 14.90 4.90
C TYR A 76 -16.20 15.71 5.91
N LEU A 77 -16.45 16.99 5.64
CA LEU A 77 -17.25 17.85 6.51
C LEU A 77 -18.72 17.41 6.54
N GLY A 78 -19.26 17.00 5.39
CA GLY A 78 -20.62 16.47 5.27
C GLY A 78 -20.74 15.06 5.87
N ALA A 79 -19.72 14.21 5.66
CA ALA A 79 -19.72 12.82 6.10
C ALA A 79 -19.41 12.64 7.60
N TRP A 80 -18.77 13.62 8.25
CA TRP A 80 -18.35 13.55 9.66
C TRP A 80 -19.44 13.03 10.62
N ARG A 81 -20.68 13.54 10.48
CA ARG A 81 -21.81 13.13 11.35
C ARG A 81 -22.18 11.68 11.11
N GLY A 82 -22.22 11.24 9.85
CA GLY A 82 -22.51 9.86 9.47
C GLY A 82 -21.43 8.90 9.97
N TRP A 83 -20.15 9.30 9.84
CA TRP A 83 -19.04 8.53 10.38
C TRP A 83 -19.12 8.39 11.90
N TRP A 84 -19.36 9.48 12.62
CA TRP A 84 -19.49 9.45 14.07
C TRP A 84 -20.63 8.53 14.54
N GLN A 85 -21.78 8.62 13.88
CA GLN A 85 -22.94 7.78 14.19
C GLN A 85 -22.68 6.30 13.86
N GLY A 86 -22.11 6.00 12.69
CA GLY A 86 -21.80 4.64 12.30
C GLY A 86 -20.72 4.00 13.19
N LEU A 87 -19.73 4.78 13.64
CA LEU A 87 -18.73 4.33 14.63
C LEU A 87 -19.40 3.99 15.97
N ARG A 88 -20.31 4.83 16.47
CA ARG A 88 -21.06 4.55 17.70
C ARG A 88 -21.96 3.32 17.58
N GLN A 89 -22.55 3.12 16.40
CA GLN A 89 -23.41 1.98 16.10
C GLN A 89 -22.62 0.72 15.71
N ARG A 90 -21.28 0.81 15.62
CA ARG A 90 -20.39 -0.25 15.14
C ARG A 90 -20.82 -0.83 13.79
N ASP A 91 -21.19 0.04 12.86
CA ASP A 91 -21.49 -0.38 11.49
C ASP A 91 -20.26 -1.02 10.86
N ALA A 92 -20.36 -2.33 10.59
CA ALA A 92 -19.27 -3.13 10.06
C ALA A 92 -18.76 -2.60 8.72
N ARG A 93 -19.63 -2.06 7.87
CA ARG A 93 -19.22 -1.52 6.55
C ARG A 93 -18.34 -0.30 6.76
N LEU A 94 -18.81 0.66 7.54
CA LEU A 94 -18.06 1.87 7.85
C LEU A 94 -16.73 1.54 8.55
N LEU A 95 -16.75 0.63 9.52
CA LEU A 95 -15.55 0.21 10.24
C LEU A 95 -14.51 -0.44 9.32
N LEU A 96 -14.95 -1.27 8.37
CA LEU A 96 -14.05 -1.86 7.37
C LEU A 96 -13.45 -0.78 6.45
N LEU A 97 -14.26 0.16 5.97
CA LEU A 97 -13.82 1.23 5.06
C LEU A 97 -12.82 2.19 5.76
N LEU A 98 -13.18 2.67 6.96
CA LEU A 98 -12.32 3.56 7.75
C LEU A 98 -11.09 2.83 8.27
N GLY A 99 -11.25 1.59 8.75
CA GLY A 99 -10.15 0.76 9.24
C GLY A 99 -9.12 0.47 8.16
N TRP A 100 -9.56 0.15 6.94
CA TRP A 100 -8.66 0.00 5.80
C TRP A 100 -7.96 1.31 5.44
N SER A 101 -8.71 2.41 5.37
CA SER A 101 -8.14 3.74 5.08
C SER A 101 -7.03 4.11 6.07
N VAL A 102 -7.29 3.91 7.37
CA VAL A 102 -6.30 4.13 8.43
C VAL A 102 -5.11 3.19 8.27
N LEU A 103 -5.34 1.90 7.99
CA LEU A 103 -4.28 0.93 7.80
C LEU A 103 -3.35 1.32 6.64
N VAL A 104 -3.91 1.70 5.49
CA VAL A 104 -3.14 2.12 4.32
C VAL A 104 -2.32 3.38 4.62
N VAL A 105 -2.95 4.41 5.19
CA VAL A 105 -2.26 5.66 5.56
C VAL A 105 -1.13 5.37 6.54
N PHE A 106 -1.40 4.59 7.59
CA PHE A 106 -0.42 4.26 8.61
C PHE A 106 0.75 3.45 8.04
N PHE A 107 0.46 2.41 7.26
CA PHE A 107 1.48 1.56 6.63
C PHE A 107 2.41 2.40 5.74
N PHE A 108 1.87 3.22 4.84
CA PHE A 108 2.70 4.05 3.97
C PHE A 108 3.37 5.21 4.72
N SER A 109 2.81 5.70 5.82
CA SER A 109 3.45 6.70 6.69
C SER A 109 4.74 6.17 7.32
N LEU A 110 4.84 4.87 7.57
CA LEU A 110 6.05 4.20 8.06
C LEU A 110 7.07 3.94 6.95
N ALA A 111 6.65 3.93 5.68
CA ALA A 111 7.58 3.78 4.57
C ALA A 111 8.54 4.99 4.48
N GLY A 112 9.81 4.70 4.23
CA GLY A 112 10.83 5.72 4.10
C GLY A 112 10.61 6.58 2.85
N GLY A 113 10.45 5.94 1.68
CA GLY A 113 10.07 6.62 0.45
C GLY A 113 8.56 6.85 0.37
N LYS A 114 8.11 8.11 0.33
CA LYS A 114 6.68 8.45 0.23
C LYS A 114 6.34 9.11 -1.11
N ARG A 115 5.15 8.82 -1.64
CA ARG A 115 4.60 9.39 -2.88
C ARG A 115 3.10 9.52 -2.75
N GLU A 116 2.50 10.60 -3.25
CA GLU A 116 1.04 10.78 -3.12
C GLU A 116 0.22 9.65 -3.78
N VAL A 117 0.74 9.02 -4.84
CA VAL A 117 0.06 7.93 -5.55
C VAL A 117 -0.25 6.72 -4.65
N TYR A 118 0.48 6.55 -3.54
CA TYR A 118 0.24 5.46 -2.60
C TYR A 118 -1.09 5.58 -1.84
N LEU A 119 -1.70 6.77 -1.81
CA LEU A 119 -3.01 7.00 -1.21
C LEU A 119 -4.19 6.76 -2.17
N MET A 120 -3.97 6.53 -3.47
CA MET A 120 -5.05 6.29 -4.43
C MET A 120 -6.08 5.22 -3.97
N PRO A 121 -5.67 4.10 -3.35
CA PRO A 121 -6.63 3.08 -2.87
C PRO A 121 -7.57 3.55 -1.74
N VAL A 122 -7.27 4.69 -1.09
CA VAL A 122 -8.07 5.24 0.02
C VAL A 122 -9.26 6.06 -0.50
N LEU A 123 -9.15 6.62 -1.71
CA LEU A 123 -10.14 7.57 -2.25
C LEU A 123 -11.55 7.02 -2.43
N PRO A 124 -11.77 5.79 -2.94
CA PRO A 124 -13.13 5.28 -3.14
C PRO A 124 -13.86 5.03 -1.82
N MET A 125 -13.15 5.01 -0.69
CA MET A 125 -13.67 4.55 0.60
C MET A 125 -13.94 5.68 1.58
N LEU A 126 -13.63 6.93 1.20
CA LEU A 126 -13.92 8.15 1.96
C LEU A 126 -15.06 8.98 1.35
N ALA A 127 -15.62 8.57 0.22
CA ALA A 127 -16.74 9.21 -0.48
C ALA A 127 -18.09 8.55 -0.15
#